data_AF-A0A8J6SG37-F1
#
_entry.id   AF-A0A8J6SG37-F1
#
_cell.length_a   1.000
_cell.length_b   1.000
_cell.length_c   1.000
_cell.angle_alpha   90.00
_cell.angle_beta   90.00
_cell.angle_gamma   90.00
#
_symmetry.space_group_name_H-M   'P 1'
#
loop_
_entity.id
_entity.type
_entity.pdbx_description
1 polymer ?
#
loop_
_entity_poly.entity_id
_entity_poly.type
_entity_poly.pdbx_seq_one_letter_code
_entity_poly.pdbx_strand_id
1 'polypeptide(L)' 'MQVVDEPRREQTAREALVSVRIARVDIQRPDNLNAQDYPTSVRLCTVEAKEVNPPAGQKPIHW' A
#
# COMPACT_ATOMS: atom_id res chain seq x y z
N MET A 1 -3.06 9.70 18.35
CA MET A 1 -1.98 9.25 17.45
C MET A 1 -1.45 10.47 16.73
N GLN A 2 -0.18 10.81 16.94
CA GLN A 2 0.44 11.97 16.30
C GLN A 2 1.04 11.49 14.98
N VAL A 3 0.46 11.92 13.86
CA VAL A 3 1.05 11.69 12.54
C VAL A 3 2.23 12.67 12.45
N VAL A 4 3.44 12.14 12.47
CA VAL A 4 4.65 12.94 12.25
C VAL A 4 4.65 13.33 10.78
N ASP A 5 4.41 14.60 10.50
CA ASP A 5 4.47 15.16 9.15
C ASP A 5 5.97 15.23 8.77
N GLU A 6 6.42 14.27 7.97
CA GLU A 6 7.79 14.27 7.43
C GLU A 6 7.92 15.48 6.50
N PRO A 7 8.99 16.29 6.61
CA PRO A 7 9.13 17.49 5.78
C PRO A 7 9.02 17.11 4.31
N ARG A 8 8.05 17.70 3.62
CA ARG A 8 7.84 17.48 2.19
C ARG A 8 9.12 17.89 1.47
N ARG A 9 9.93 16.89 1.07
CA ARG A 9 11.04 17.09 0.13
C ARG A 9 10.50 17.90 -1.06
N GLU A 10 11.35 18.69 -1.70
CA GLU A 10 11.05 19.60 -2.83
C GLU A 10 10.54 18.88 -4.10
N GLN A 11 9.66 17.89 -3.97
CA GLN A 11 8.93 17.32 -5.07
C GLN A 11 7.83 18.30 -5.45
N THR A 12 7.97 18.87 -6.64
CA THR A 12 6.90 19.60 -7.29
C THR A 12 5.67 18.69 -7.37
N ALA A 13 4.51 19.22 -6.93
CA ALA A 13 3.25 18.52 -7.10
C ALA A 13 3.02 18.25 -8.59
N ARG A 14 2.52 17.05 -8.92
CA ARG A 14 2.20 16.65 -10.29
C ARG A 14 0.90 15.86 -10.32
N GLU A 15 0.24 15.87 -11.47
CA GLU A 15 -0.87 14.96 -11.78
C GLU A 15 -0.31 13.63 -12.30
N ALA A 16 -1.03 12.54 -12.02
CA ALA A 16 -0.66 11.19 -12.45
C ALA A 16 -1.91 10.40 -12.81
N LEU A 17 -1.86 9.67 -13.93
CA LEU A 17 -2.86 8.66 -14.25
C LEU A 17 -2.54 7.39 -13.47
N VAL A 18 -3.53 6.86 -12.75
CA VAL A 18 -3.37 5.62 -11.96
C VAL A 18 -4.35 4.56 -12.43
N SER A 19 -3.85 3.32 -12.53
CA SER A 19 -4.68 2.13 -12.66
C SER A 19 -5.05 1.64 -11.25
N VAL A 20 -6.33 1.33 -11.04
CA VAL A 20 -6.85 0.85 -9.76
C VAL A 20 -7.32 -0.58 -9.91
N ARG A 21 -6.90 -1.45 -8.99
CA ARG A 21 -7.34 -2.84 -8.90
C ARG A 21 -7.90 -3.12 -7.52
N ILE A 22 -8.96 -3.92 -7.48
CA ILE A 22 -9.62 -4.31 -6.22
C ILE A 22 -9.64 -5.83 -6.17
N ALA A 23 -9.21 -6.39 -5.05
CA ALA A 23 -9.16 -7.84 -4.87
C ALA A 23 -9.59 -8.24 -3.46
N ARG A 24 -10.14 -9.46 -3.32
CA ARG A 24 -10.26 -10.12 -2.02
C ARG A 24 -9.03 -10.99 -1.82
N VAL A 25 -8.36 -10.84 -0.69
CA VAL A 25 -7.16 -11.61 -0.35
C VAL A 25 -7.32 -12.27 1.00
N ASP A 26 -6.78 -13.46 1.14
CA ASP A 26 -6.68 -14.19 2.41
C ASP A 26 -5.23 -14.09 2.90
N ILE A 27 -5.02 -13.46 4.05
CA ILE A 27 -3.71 -13.36 4.70
C ILE A 27 -3.62 -14.44 5.77
N GLN A 28 -2.61 -15.30 5.65
CA GLN A 28 -2.33 -16.37 6.61
C GLN A 28 -1.55 -15.83 7.81
N ARG A 29 -1.89 -16.31 9.00
CA ARG A 29 -1.12 -16.07 10.21
C ARG A 29 0.21 -16.85 10.11
N PRO A 30 1.36 -16.22 10.39
CA PRO A 30 2.63 -16.96 10.45
C PRO A 30 2.58 -18.07 11.51
N ASP A 31 3.15 -19.24 11.19
CA ASP A 31 3.10 -20.43 12.07
C ASP A 31 3.76 -20.19 13.44
N ASN A 32 4.83 -19.39 13.47
CA ASN A 32 5.61 -19.13 14.69
C ASN A 32 5.10 -17.93 15.50
N LEU A 33 3.89 -17.45 15.25
CA LEU A 33 3.30 -16.35 16.00
C LEU A 33 2.71 -16.87 17.32
N ASN A 34 3.36 -16.54 18.45
CA ASN A 34 2.85 -16.80 19.80
C ASN A 34 1.69 -15.85 20.16
N ALA A 35 0.59 -15.96 19.44
CA ALA A 35 -0.64 -15.23 19.68
C ALA A 35 -1.83 -16.14 19.35
N GLN A 36 -2.21 -16.94 20.36
CA GLN A 36 -3.27 -17.96 20.23
C GLN A 36 -4.63 -17.36 19.86
N ASP A 37 -4.86 -16.09 20.19
CA ASP A 37 -6.14 -15.41 20.00
C ASP A 37 -6.38 -14.93 18.57
N TYR A 38 -5.36 -14.92 17.70
CA TYR A 38 -5.53 -14.56 16.30
C TYR A 38 -6.02 -15.73 15.46
N PRO A 39 -6.96 -15.51 14.52
CA PRO A 39 -7.40 -16.54 13.59
C PRO A 39 -6.24 -17.02 12.70
N THR A 40 -6.36 -18.23 12.16
CA THR A 40 -5.37 -18.82 11.24
C THR A 40 -5.26 -18.03 9.93
N SER A 41 -6.32 -17.35 9.51
CA SER A 41 -6.33 -16.46 8.35
C SER A 41 -7.35 -15.34 8.52
N VAL A 42 -7.11 -14.21 7.85
CA VAL A 42 -8.07 -13.11 7.73
C VAL A 42 -8.33 -12.79 6.26
N ARG A 43 -9.61 -12.59 5.92
CA ARG A 43 -10.02 -12.14 4.59
C ARG A 43 -10.16 -10.63 4.55
N LEU A 44 -9.49 -9.98 3.61
CA LEU A 44 -9.51 -8.54 3.42
C LEU A 44 -9.90 -8.17 1.99
N CYS A 45 -10.38 -6.94 1.81
CA CYS A 45 -10.46 -6.31 0.51
C CYS A 45 -9.26 -5.38 0.35
N THR A 46 -8.46 -5.56 -0.70
CA THR A 46 -7.32 -4.71 -1.01
C THR A 46 -7.63 -3.83 -2.20
N VAL A 47 -7.04 -2.64 -2.19
CA VAL A 47 -7.03 -1.71 -3.31
C VAL A 47 -5.57 -1.48 -3.65
N GLU A 48 -5.20 -1.77 -4.89
CA GLU A 48 -3.88 -1.45 -5.43
C GLU A 48 -4.03 -0.25 -6.37
N ALA A 49 -3.17 0.75 -6.21
CA ALA A 49 -3.07 1.89 -7.11
C ALA A 49 -1.66 1.98 -7.69
N LYS A 50 -1.55 1.92 -9.03
CA LYS A 50 -0.27 1.96 -9.74
C LYS A 50 -0.28 3.02 -10.83
N GLU A 51 0.75 3.88 -10.82
CA GLU A 51 0.94 4.92 -11.85
C GLU A 51 1.13 4.31 -13.24
N VAL A 52 0.41 4.86 -14.21
CA VAL A 52 0.50 4.52 -15.62
C VAL A 52 1.48 5.48 -16.27
N ASN A 53 2.50 4.95 -16.95
CA ASN A 53 3.54 5.72 -17.64
C ASN A 53 4.21 6.79 -16.74
N PRO A 54 4.87 6.37 -15.65
CA PRO A 54 5.54 7.30 -14.75
C PRO A 54 6.62 8.11 -15.48
N PRO A 55 6.84 9.39 -15.11
CA PRO A 55 7.88 10.21 -15.72
C PRO A 55 9.27 9.57 -15.57
N ALA A 56 10.10 9.71 -16.61
CA ALA A 56 11.47 9.21 -16.58
C ALA A 56 12.26 9.79 -15.40
N GLY A 57 12.99 8.94 -14.69
CA GLY A 57 13.80 9.33 -13.52
C GLY A 57 13.00 9.57 -12.24
N GLN A 58 11.66 9.44 -12.25
CA GLN A 58 10.84 9.52 -11.04
C GLN A 58 10.45 8.12 -10.55
N LYS A 59 10.41 7.94 -9.22
CA LYS A 59 9.87 6.72 -8.62
C LYS A 59 8.36 6.68 -8.85
N PRO A 60 7.81 5.61 -9.45
CA PRO A 60 6.37 5.52 -9.71
C PRO A 60 5.55 5.48 -8.42
N ILE A 61 4.34 6.02 -8.45
CA ILE A 61 3.35 5.82 -7.37
C ILE A 61 2.92 4.35 -7.38
N HIS A 62 3.03 3.71 -6.21
CA HIS A 62 2.51 2.37 -5.94
C HIS A 62 2.05 2.32 -4.49
N TRP A 63 0.76 2.09 -4.31
CA TRP A 63 0.09 1.86 -3.03
C TRP A 63 -0.67 0.53 -3.06
#